data_AF-A0AAX3EFU8-F1
#
_entry.id   AF-A0AAX3EFU8-F1
#
_cell.length_a   1.000
_cell.length_b   1.000
_cell.length_c   1.000
_cell.angle_alpha   90.00
_cell.angle_beta   90.00
_cell.angle_gamma   90.00
#
_symmetry.space_group_name_H-M   'P 1'
#
loop_
_entity.id
_entity.type
_entity.pdbx_description
1 polymer ?
#
loop_
_entity_poly.entity_id
_entity_poly.type
_entity_poly.pdbx_seq_one_letter_code
_entity_poly.pdbx_strand_id
1 'polypeptide(L)' 'MSALMLSVTSFIAGVKTRLTKEEKGATMVEYGLMVSLIAIVVVAGLLILGPAINQLFLDVAAAL' A
#
# COMPACT_ATOMS: atom_id res chain seq x y z
N MET A 1 -27.49 40.91 -0.72
CA MET A 1 -27.11 39.64 -0.07
C MET A 1 -25.93 39.96 0.85
N SER A 2 -26.20 40.17 2.14
CA SER A 2 -25.27 40.80 3.10
C SER A 2 -23.99 39.97 3.28
N ALA A 3 -22.83 40.63 3.41
CA ALA A 3 -21.51 40.01 3.59
C ALA A 3 -21.46 38.97 4.74
N LEU A 4 -22.36 39.11 5.72
CA LEU A 4 -22.57 38.14 6.79
C LEU A 4 -22.96 36.75 6.27
N MET A 5 -23.83 36.66 5.25
CA MET A 5 -24.22 35.39 4.64
C MET A 5 -23.07 34.73 3.89
N LEU A 6 -22.18 35.50 3.26
CA LEU A 6 -20.98 34.96 2.58
C LEU A 6 -19.99 34.37 3.60
N SER A 7 -19.79 35.04 4.72
CA SER A 7 -18.97 34.54 5.84
C SER A 7 -19.53 33.21 6.39
N VAL A 8 -20.83 33.16 6.69
CA VAL A 8 -21.48 31.97 7.26
C VAL A 8 -21.44 30.79 6.29
N THR A 9 -21.73 31.03 5.00
CA THR A 9 -21.68 29.97 3.97
C THR A 9 -20.27 29.45 3.74
N SER A 10 -19.24 30.32 3.75
CA SER A 10 -17.84 29.90 3.61
C SER A 10 -17.33 29.08 4.80
N PHE A 11 -17.73 29.44 6.02
CA PHE A 11 -17.41 28.71 7.24
C PHE A 11 -18.06 27.31 7.23
N ILE A 12 -19.36 27.23 6.92
CA ILE A 12 -20.09 25.97 6.82
C ILE A 12 -19.50 25.08 5.71
N ALA A 13 -19.16 25.65 4.56
CA ALA A 13 -18.53 24.92 3.46
C ALA A 13 -17.15 24.37 3.84
N GLY A 14 -16.34 25.14 4.58
CA GLY A 14 -15.03 24.70 5.07
C GLY A 14 -15.12 23.55 6.08
N VAL A 15 -16.05 23.63 7.04
CA VAL A 15 -16.32 22.56 8.01
C VAL A 15 -16.86 21.32 7.32
N LYS A 16 -17.85 21.46 6.43
CA LYS A 16 -18.40 20.35 5.64
C LYS A 16 -17.31 19.66 4.84
N THR A 17 -16.45 20.41 4.16
CA THR A 17 -15.34 19.87 3.37
C THR A 17 -14.39 19.06 4.22
N ARG A 18 -14.08 19.47 5.46
CA ARG A 18 -13.22 18.71 6.36
C ARG A 18 -13.86 17.44 6.89
N LEU A 19 -15.16 17.47 7.21
CA LEU A 19 -15.89 16.33 7.76
C LEU A 19 -16.32 15.31 6.70
N THR A 20 -16.48 15.74 5.45
CA THR A 20 -16.86 14.87 4.31
C THR A 20 -15.66 14.47 3.45
N LYS A 21 -14.44 14.93 3.76
CA LYS A 21 -13.22 14.42 3.12
C LYS A 21 -12.98 13.02 3.64
N GLU A 22 -13.59 12.04 2.97
CA GLU A 22 -13.41 10.64 3.28
C GLU A 22 -11.92 10.28 3.30
N GLU A 23 -11.57 9.38 4.21
CA GLU A 23 -10.23 8.94 4.56
C GLU A 23 -9.52 8.25 3.38
N LYS A 24 -9.09 9.03 2.37
CA LYS A 24 -8.22 8.52 1.30
C LYS A 24 -6.94 7.86 1.84
N GLY A 25 -6.59 8.11 3.10
CA GLY A 25 -5.48 7.48 3.82
C GLY A 25 -5.79 6.10 4.41
N ALA A 26 -6.99 5.87 4.96
CA ALA A 26 -7.34 4.59 5.58
C ALA A 26 -7.26 3.44 4.55
N THR A 27 -7.72 3.70 3.33
CA THR A 27 -7.65 2.75 2.22
C THR A 27 -6.21 2.42 1.79
N MET A 28 -5.26 3.36 1.89
CA MET A 28 -3.85 3.08 1.55
C MET A 28 -3.20 2.11 2.55
N VAL A 29 -3.61 2.14 3.81
CA VAL A 29 -3.07 1.26 4.86
C VAL A 29 -3.54 -0.18 4.66
N GLU A 30 -4.79 -0.39 4.28
CA GLU A 30 -5.36 -1.73 4.03
C GLU A 30 -4.66 -2.43 2.87
N TYR A 31 -4.51 -1.75 1.73
CA TYR A 31 -3.78 -2.31 0.58
C TYR A 31 -2.29 -2.49 0.89
N GLY A 32 -1.68 -1.58 1.65
CA GLY A 32 -0.28 -1.70 2.09
C GLY A 32 -0.04 -2.94 2.96
N LEU A 33 -0.95 -3.23 3.90
CA LEU A 33 -0.86 -4.41 4.77
C LEU A 33 -0.98 -5.71 3.97
N MET A 34 -1.94 -5.81 3.04
CA MET A 34 -2.08 -7.00 2.19
C MET A 34 -0.81 -7.27 1.36
N VAL A 35 -0.24 -6.24 0.74
CA VAL A 35 0.99 -6.37 -0.04
C VAL A 35 2.17 -6.81 0.84
N SER A 36 2.27 -6.30 2.07
CA SER A 36 3.33 -6.70 3.00
C SER A 36 3.28 -8.19 3.36
N LEU A 37 2.08 -8.76 3.54
CA LEU A 37 1.91 -10.18 3.81
C LEU A 37 2.34 -11.05 2.63
N ILE A 38 1.99 -10.63 1.40
CA ILE A 38 2.44 -11.30 0.17
C ILE A 38 3.97 -11.26 0.06
N ALA A 39 4.58 -10.09 0.35
CA ALA A 39 6.02 -9.92 0.29
C ALA A 39 6.77 -10.87 1.23
N ILE A 40 6.26 -11.10 2.45
CA ILE A 40 6.84 -12.06 3.40
C ILE A 40 6.86 -13.48 2.81
N VAL A 41 5.75 -13.92 2.20
CA VAL A 41 5.65 -15.25 1.59
C VAL A 41 6.61 -15.39 0.41
N VAL A 42 6.72 -14.36 -0.43
CA VAL A 42 7.66 -14.35 -1.57
C VAL A 42 9.10 -14.45 -1.08
N VAL A 43 9.49 -13.66 -0.08
CA VAL A 43 10.85 -13.69 0.49
C VAL A 43 11.15 -15.07 1.08
N ALA A 44 10.23 -15.66 1.85
CA ALA A 44 10.40 -17.01 2.38
C ALA A 44 10.58 -18.05 1.26
N GLY A 45 9.79 -17.94 0.19
CA GLY A 45 9.94 -18.78 -1.00
C GLY A 45 11.32 -18.64 -1.64
N LEU A 46 11.82 -17.43 -1.80
CA LEU A 46 13.15 -17.18 -2.37
C LEU A 46 14.29 -17.75 -1.52
N LEU A 47 14.18 -17.69 -0.19
CA LEU A 47 15.18 -18.25 0.72
C LEU A 47 15.28 -19.78 0.61
N ILE A 48 14.19 -20.46 0.26
CA ILE A 48 14.15 -21.92 0.11
C ILE A 48 14.50 -22.33 -1.33
N LEU A 49 13.82 -21.73 -2.31
CA LEU A 49 13.94 -22.09 -3.73
C LEU A 49 15.24 -21.58 -4.35
N GLY A 50 15.74 -20.41 -3.94
CA GLY A 50 16.96 -19.81 -4.50
C GLY A 50 18.17 -20.73 -4.38
N PRO A 51 18.53 -21.22 -3.17
CA PRO A 51 19.63 -22.15 -2.98
C PRO A 51 19.43 -23.47 -3.74
N ALA A 52 18.20 -24.03 -3.74
CA ALA A 52 17.90 -25.27 -4.43
C ALA A 52 18.10 -25.16 -5.95
N ILE A 53 17.61 -24.07 -6.55
CA ILE A 53 17.81 -23.78 -7.98
C ILE A 53 19.29 -23.58 -8.29
N ASN A 54 20.01 -22.83 -7.47
CA ASN A 54 21.45 -22.63 -7.65
C ASN A 54 22.20 -23.97 -7.61
N GLN A 55 21.86 -24.85 -6.67
CA GLN A 55 22.48 -26.17 -6.57
C GLN A 55 22.21 -27.01 -7.83
N LEU A 56 20.97 -27.00 -8.35
CA LEU A 56 20.64 -27.71 -9.59
C LEU A 56 21.52 -27.26 -10.77
N PHE A 57 21.78 -25.95 -10.90
CA PHE A 57 22.66 -25.44 -11.96
C PHE A 57 24.12 -25.86 -11.74
N LEU A 58 24.60 -25.86 -10.50
CA LEU A 58 25.96 -26.31 -10.18
C LEU A 58 26.15 -27.80 -10.46
N ASP A 59 25.18 -28.63 -10.12
CA ASP A 59 25.24 -30.08 -10.36
C ASP A 59 25.32 -30.40 -11.86
N VAL A 60 24.53 -29.69 -12.68
CA VAL A 60 24.59 -29.82 -14.14
C VAL A 60 25.95 -29.35 -14.68
N ALA A 61 26.48 -28.23 -14.16
CA ALA A 61 27.77 -27.71 -14.57
C ALA A 61 28.92 -28.65 -14.20
N ALA A 62 28.83 -29.36 -13.08
CA ALA A 62 29.82 -30.35 -12.64
C ALA A 62 29.76 -31.66 -13.46
N ALA A 63 28.63 -31.95 -14.09
CA ALA A 63 28.43 -33.15 -14.90
C ALA A 63 28.87 -32.98 -16.37
N LEU A 64 29.24 -31.76 -16.79
CA LEU A 64 29.74 -31.43 -18.12
C LEU A 64 31.27 -31.56 -18.19
#